data_AF-A0A497Q3W5-F1
#
_entry.id   AF-A0A497Q3W5-F1
#
_cell.length_a   1.000
_cell.length_b   1.000
_cell.length_c   1.000
_cell.angle_alpha   90.00
_cell.angle_beta   90.00
_cell.angle_gamma   90.00
#
_symmetry.space_group_name_H-M   'P 1'
#
loop_
_entity.id
_entity.type
_entity.pdbx_description
1 polymer ?
#
loop_
_entity_poly.entity_id
_entity_poly.type
_entity_poly.pdbx_seq_one_letter_code
_entity_poly.pdbx_strand_id
1 'polypeptide(L)'
;EIYQEFYKQYEEEKSIHISTWPEAILIDDEKEKTGEIVKNYISQVRAWKSEQGIALNAPIKAVVTYGSKEFISKIKPSALIIKSTLKYPKNHEFIIGKPEIEEKISNITPVYSKIGPTFKENAKKLITYLNENKEEIIQEIEKTGDLKISCISGLDIKSDEKLIRDGYIQVEKQIQIKGKKDSKILSFDDFYLEIKK
;
A
#
# COMPACT_ATOMS: atom_id res chain seq x y z
N GLU A 1 8.05 40.78 28.29
CA GLU A 1 6.94 39.86 28.63
C GLU A 1 7.29 38.38 28.41
N ILE A 2 7.70 37.96 27.21
CA ILE A 2 7.93 36.54 26.86
C ILE A 2 8.73 35.73 27.90
N TYR A 3 9.90 36.23 28.34
CA TYR A 3 10.71 35.51 29.34
C TYR A 3 9.97 35.30 30.67
N GLN A 4 9.32 36.35 31.18
CA GLN A 4 8.63 36.30 32.48
C GLN A 4 7.40 35.40 32.42
N GLU A 5 6.73 35.34 31.28
CA GLU A 5 5.48 34.61 31.08
C GLU A 5 5.72 33.12 30.79
N PHE A 6 6.72 32.78 29.97
CA PHE A 6 6.92 31.42 29.49
C PHE A 6 8.16 30.71 30.05
N TYR A 7 9.26 31.43 30.29
CA TYR A 7 10.57 30.81 30.57
C TYR A 7 10.95 30.80 32.05
N LYS A 8 10.54 31.82 32.81
CA LYS A 8 10.81 31.94 34.25
C LYS A 8 10.34 30.74 35.10
N GLN A 9 9.36 29.99 34.62
CA GLN A 9 8.89 28.77 35.31
C GLN A 9 9.86 27.58 35.16
N TYR A 10 10.71 27.60 34.13
CA TYR A 10 11.68 26.56 33.81
C TYR A 10 13.12 26.97 34.15
N GLU A 11 13.38 28.29 34.20
CA GLU A 11 14.68 28.87 34.51
C GLU A 11 14.64 29.60 35.85
N GLU A 12 15.68 29.43 36.66
CA GLU A 12 15.75 30.02 38.00
C GLU A 12 16.09 31.52 38.00
N GLU A 13 16.43 32.08 36.84
CA GLU A 13 16.93 33.45 36.69
C GLU A 13 15.81 34.49 36.65
N LYS A 14 16.05 35.65 37.29
CA LYS A 14 15.02 36.71 37.42
C LYS A 14 14.68 37.38 36.10
N SER A 15 15.60 37.41 35.12
CA SER A 15 15.38 38.01 33.81
C SER A 15 16.37 37.47 32.78
N ILE A 16 15.98 37.46 31.50
CA ILE A 16 16.87 37.05 30.39
C ILE A 16 18.19 37.83 30.31
N HIS A 17 18.24 39.07 30.82
CA HIS A 17 19.45 39.91 30.79
C HIS A 17 20.56 39.42 31.74
N ILE A 18 20.20 38.62 32.76
CA ILE A 18 21.15 38.07 33.73
C ILE A 18 21.36 36.56 33.54
N SER A 19 20.54 35.92 32.70
CA SER A 19 20.69 34.51 32.35
C SER A 19 22.03 34.27 31.65
N THR A 20 22.66 33.14 31.97
CA THR A 20 23.86 32.68 31.25
C THR A 20 23.49 32.33 29.82
N TRP A 21 24.42 32.60 28.90
CA TRP A 21 24.26 32.15 27.51
C TRP A 21 24.29 30.62 27.47
N PRO A 22 23.37 29.97 26.74
CA PRO A 22 23.33 28.52 26.70
C PRO A 22 24.58 27.94 26.04
N GLU A 23 25.12 26.90 26.66
CA GLU A 23 26.20 26.09 26.09
C GLU A 23 25.62 24.87 25.36
N ALA A 24 26.34 24.36 24.35
CA ALA A 24 25.91 23.18 23.62
C ALA A 24 26.03 21.94 24.51
N ILE A 25 24.90 21.35 24.89
CA ILE A 25 24.85 20.26 25.89
C ILE A 25 24.86 18.87 25.24
N LEU A 26 24.43 18.76 23.98
CA LEU A 26 24.24 17.48 23.29
C LEU A 26 24.57 17.61 21.80
N ILE A 27 25.79 17.21 21.43
CA ILE A 27 26.18 16.95 20.04
C ILE A 27 26.30 15.43 19.91
N ASP A 28 25.39 14.83 19.15
CA ASP A 28 25.34 13.40 18.90
C ASP A 28 25.07 13.19 17.41
N ASP A 29 26.16 13.03 16.66
CA ASP A 29 26.14 12.92 15.20
C ASP A 29 25.23 11.78 14.72
N GLU A 30 25.13 10.68 15.48
CA GLU A 30 24.28 9.55 15.12
C GLU A 30 22.79 9.89 15.31
N LYS A 31 22.44 10.63 16.36
CA LYS A 31 21.07 11.15 16.52
C LYS A 31 20.74 12.21 15.47
N GLU A 32 21.69 13.05 15.09
CA GLU A 32 21.48 14.05 14.04
C GLU A 32 21.20 13.38 12.69
N LYS A 33 22.03 12.40 12.29
CA LYS A 33 21.80 11.58 11.10
C LYS A 33 20.46 10.85 11.15
N THR A 34 20.10 10.30 12.30
CA THR A 34 18.80 9.62 12.48
C THR A 34 17.64 10.60 12.33
N GLY A 35 17.76 11.80 12.91
CA GLY A 35 16.79 12.88 12.77
C GLY A 35 16.61 13.32 11.32
N GLU A 36 17.69 13.40 10.56
CA GLU A 36 17.67 13.74 9.14
C GLU A 36 16.91 12.68 8.32
N ILE A 37 17.10 11.39 8.60
CA ILE A 37 16.36 10.30 7.95
C ILE A 37 14.85 10.39 8.26
N VAL A 38 14.49 10.67 9.52
CA VAL A 38 13.08 10.84 9.91
C VAL A 38 12.47 12.07 9.22
N LYS A 39 13.20 13.19 9.16
CA LYS A 39 12.81 14.40 8.45
C LYS A 39 12.57 14.11 6.96
N ASN A 40 13.51 13.41 6.31
CA ASN A 40 13.42 13.06 4.90
C ASN A 40 12.21 12.16 4.62
N TYR A 41 11.98 11.14 5.44
CA TYR A 41 10.79 10.29 5.34
C TYR A 41 9.49 11.11 5.39
N ILE A 42 9.34 12.00 6.37
CA ILE A 42 8.16 12.86 6.51
C ILE A 42 8.01 13.79 5.30
N SER A 43 9.12 14.36 4.83
CA SER A 43 9.16 15.28 3.68
C SER A 43 8.65 14.58 2.42
N GLN A 44 9.17 13.40 2.10
CA GLN A 44 8.78 12.62 0.93
C GLN A 44 7.27 12.30 0.92
N VAL A 45 6.72 11.86 2.06
CA VAL A 45 5.28 11.57 2.14
C VAL A 45 4.42 12.83 2.01
N ARG A 46 4.87 13.97 2.55
CA ARG A 46 4.18 15.26 2.41
C ARG A 46 4.23 15.81 0.98
N ALA A 47 5.37 15.67 0.32
CA ALA A 47 5.53 16.02 -1.09
C ALA A 47 4.54 15.21 -1.95
N TRP A 48 4.51 13.89 -1.75
CA TRP A 48 3.53 13.03 -2.41
C TRP A 48 2.07 13.47 -2.13
N LYS A 49 1.70 13.79 -0.88
CA LYS A 49 0.35 14.32 -0.59
C LYS A 49 0.06 15.57 -1.41
N SER A 50 1.00 16.52 -1.45
CA SER A 50 0.86 17.77 -2.20
C SER A 50 0.67 17.51 -3.70
N GLU A 51 1.45 16.61 -4.29
CA GLU A 51 1.34 16.22 -5.70
C GLU A 51 -0.03 15.61 -6.03
N GLN A 52 -0.64 14.89 -5.09
CA GLN A 52 -1.98 14.32 -5.23
C GLN A 52 -3.10 15.30 -4.87
N GLY A 53 -2.78 16.56 -4.52
CA GLY A 53 -3.76 17.55 -4.05
C GLY A 53 -4.36 17.23 -2.67
N ILE A 54 -3.70 16.37 -1.89
CA ILE A 54 -4.12 15.99 -0.54
C ILE A 54 -3.54 16.99 0.46
N ALA A 55 -4.39 17.55 1.33
CA ALA A 55 -3.92 18.44 2.39
C ALA A 55 -2.90 17.74 3.32
N LEU A 56 -1.86 18.45 3.74
CA LEU A 56 -0.76 17.87 4.54
C LEU A 56 -1.25 17.26 5.87
N ASN A 57 -2.28 17.87 6.46
CA ASN A 57 -2.94 17.44 7.70
C ASN A 57 -4.08 16.42 7.47
N ALA A 58 -4.40 16.06 6.23
CA ALA A 58 -5.44 15.06 5.97
C ALA A 58 -4.97 13.68 6.43
N PRO A 59 -5.82 12.89 7.12
CA PRO A 59 -5.50 11.52 7.48
C PRO A 59 -5.33 10.66 6.24
N ILE A 60 -4.36 9.75 6.26
CA ILE A 60 -4.18 8.73 5.22
C ILE A 60 -4.21 7.35 5.84
N LYS A 61 -4.81 6.39 5.15
CA LYS A 61 -4.93 4.99 5.58
C LYS A 61 -3.63 4.20 5.37
N ALA A 62 -2.48 4.80 5.69
CA ALA A 62 -1.18 4.17 5.57
C ALA A 62 -1.00 3.10 6.65
N VAL A 63 -0.93 1.82 6.28
CA VAL A 63 -0.93 0.71 7.23
C VAL A 63 0.46 0.15 7.51
N VAL A 64 1.37 0.17 6.53
CA VAL A 64 2.71 -0.38 6.71
C VAL A 64 3.74 0.46 5.98
N THR A 65 4.87 0.71 6.62
CA THR A 65 6.11 1.17 5.99
C THR A 65 7.09 0.02 5.90
N TYR A 66 7.56 -0.29 4.69
CA TYR A 66 8.59 -1.29 4.42
C TYR A 66 9.91 -0.62 4.09
N GLY A 67 11.03 -1.17 4.51
CA GLY A 67 12.35 -0.63 4.17
C GLY A 67 13.49 -1.54 4.59
N SER A 68 14.73 -1.12 4.32
CA SER A 68 15.91 -1.86 4.75
C SER A 68 15.97 -1.99 6.29
N LYS A 69 16.70 -2.99 6.80
CA LYS A 69 16.87 -3.18 8.25
C LYS A 69 17.43 -1.93 8.92
N GLU A 70 18.44 -1.32 8.31
CA GLU A 70 19.06 -0.10 8.80
C GLU A 70 18.05 1.05 8.83
N PHE A 71 17.34 1.28 7.71
CA PHE A 71 16.36 2.34 7.60
C PHE A 71 15.25 2.23 8.66
N ILE A 72 14.62 1.05 8.78
CA ILE A 72 13.54 0.80 9.74
C ILE A 72 14.04 0.94 11.17
N SER A 73 15.26 0.50 11.48
CA SER A 73 15.84 0.64 12.82
C SER A 73 16.04 2.10 13.24
N LYS A 74 16.33 2.99 12.28
CA LYS A 74 16.51 4.42 12.52
C LYS A 74 15.17 5.18 12.67
N ILE A 75 14.14 4.83 11.90
CA ILE A 75 12.85 5.55 11.95
C ILE A 75 11.87 5.04 13.00
N LYS A 76 11.91 3.75 13.34
CA LYS A 76 10.96 3.10 14.25
C LYS A 76 10.95 3.73 15.67
N PRO A 77 12.09 4.15 16.26
CA PRO A 77 12.09 4.89 17.52
C PRO A 77 11.25 6.19 17.48
N SER A 78 11.18 6.85 16.33
CA SER A 78 10.41 8.08 16.10
C SER A 78 8.99 7.81 15.57
N ALA A 79 8.50 6.57 15.65
CA ALA A 79 7.19 6.17 15.13
C ALA A 79 6.03 7.07 15.58
N LEU A 80 6.05 7.53 16.84
CA LEU A 80 5.00 8.42 17.37
C LEU A 80 4.94 9.75 16.61
N ILE A 81 6.11 10.38 16.41
CA ILE A 81 6.26 11.65 15.69
C ILE A 81 5.82 11.47 14.24
N ILE A 82 6.27 10.38 13.60
CA ILE A 82 5.90 10.08 12.21
C ILE A 82 4.38 9.92 12.07
N LYS A 83 3.76 9.08 12.91
CA LYS A 83 2.32 8.81 12.86
C LYS A 83 1.50 10.08 13.12
N SER A 84 1.89 10.89 14.11
CA SER A 84 1.16 12.10 14.48
C SER A 84 1.29 13.20 13.41
N THR A 85 2.48 13.34 12.81
CA THR A 85 2.81 14.36 11.80
C THR A 85 2.16 14.08 10.46
N LEU A 86 2.11 12.81 10.05
CA LEU A 86 1.55 12.39 8.76
C LEU A 86 0.08 11.93 8.84
N LYS A 87 -0.48 11.88 10.06
CA LYS A 87 -1.85 11.42 10.36
C LYS A 87 -2.09 10.00 9.88
N TYR A 88 -1.15 9.11 10.23
CA TYR A 88 -1.29 7.68 10.00
C TYR A 88 -2.23 7.04 11.04
N PRO A 89 -2.87 5.92 10.71
CA PRO A 89 -3.65 5.16 11.68
C PRO A 89 -2.77 4.60 12.80
N LYS A 90 -3.39 4.39 13.97
CA LYS A 90 -2.67 3.91 15.18
C LYS A 90 -1.96 2.57 14.94
N ASN A 91 -2.61 1.69 14.18
CA ASN A 91 -2.10 0.36 13.80
C ASN A 91 -1.07 0.38 12.66
N HIS A 92 -0.52 1.54 12.28
CA HIS A 92 0.57 1.58 11.31
C HIS A 92 1.81 0.84 11.81
N GLU A 93 2.39 -0.01 10.98
CA GLU A 93 3.56 -0.84 11.31
C GLU A 93 4.79 -0.49 10.49
N PHE A 94 5.97 -0.77 11.03
CA PHE A 94 7.26 -0.61 10.35
C PHE A 94 7.90 -1.99 10.21
N ILE A 95 7.98 -2.49 8.97
CA ILE A 95 8.40 -3.86 8.65
C ILE A 95 9.71 -3.82 7.85
N ILE A 96 10.64 -4.70 8.18
CA ILE A 96 11.90 -4.84 7.48
C ILE A 96 11.68 -5.68 6.21
N GLY A 97 12.23 -5.22 5.09
CA GLY A 97 12.18 -5.92 3.82
C GLY A 97 11.37 -5.17 2.78
N LYS A 98 10.96 -5.89 1.73
CA LYS A 98 10.08 -5.40 0.68
C LYS A 98 8.67 -5.96 0.90
N PRO A 99 7.62 -5.29 0.40
CA PRO A 99 6.28 -5.86 0.43
C PRO A 99 6.24 -7.20 -0.33
N GLU A 100 5.64 -8.22 0.27
CA GLU A 100 5.40 -9.51 -0.40
C GLU A 100 4.24 -9.35 -1.39
N ILE A 101 4.56 -9.35 -2.68
CA ILE A 101 3.61 -9.18 -3.77
C ILE A 101 3.20 -10.57 -4.30
N GLU A 102 1.90 -10.81 -4.45
CA GLU A 102 1.32 -11.92 -5.20
C GLU A 102 0.57 -11.39 -6.44
N GLU A 103 0.73 -12.07 -7.57
CA GLU A 103 -0.08 -11.82 -8.76
C GLU A 103 -1.46 -12.47 -8.56
N LYS A 104 -2.49 -11.66 -8.31
CA LYS A 104 -3.88 -12.14 -8.32
C LYS A 104 -4.58 -11.72 -9.59
N ILE A 105 -5.44 -12.60 -10.09
CA ILE A 105 -6.28 -12.29 -11.25
C ILE A 105 -7.35 -11.32 -10.76
N SER A 106 -7.33 -10.10 -11.28
CA SER A 106 -8.27 -9.05 -10.89
C SER A 106 -9.53 -9.01 -11.74
N ASN A 107 -9.42 -9.42 -13.00
CA ASN A 107 -10.51 -9.36 -13.95
C ASN A 107 -10.32 -10.41 -15.05
N ILE A 108 -11.44 -10.88 -15.56
CA ILE A 108 -11.52 -11.85 -16.65
C ILE A 108 -12.44 -11.25 -17.71
N THR A 109 -11.91 -11.14 -18.93
CA THR A 109 -12.63 -10.62 -20.08
C THR A 109 -12.85 -11.74 -21.11
N PRO A 110 -14.10 -12.04 -21.50
CA PRO A 110 -14.38 -13.02 -22.54
C PRO A 110 -13.79 -12.61 -23.89
N VAL A 111 -13.12 -13.54 -24.57
CA VAL A 111 -12.60 -13.34 -25.93
C VAL A 111 -13.69 -13.70 -26.94
N TYR A 112 -14.52 -12.71 -27.27
CA TYR A 112 -15.67 -12.87 -28.18
C TYR A 112 -15.30 -13.48 -29.54
N SER A 113 -14.13 -13.15 -30.07
CA SER A 113 -13.62 -13.64 -31.37
C SER A 113 -13.34 -15.13 -31.42
N LYS A 114 -13.08 -15.77 -30.27
CA LYS A 114 -12.90 -17.23 -30.15
C LYS A 114 -14.17 -17.92 -29.66
N ILE A 115 -14.84 -17.35 -28.66
CA ILE A 115 -16.05 -17.96 -28.06
C ILE A 115 -17.19 -18.07 -29.09
N GLY A 116 -17.40 -17.02 -29.90
CA GLY A 116 -18.46 -16.99 -30.90
C GLY A 116 -18.39 -18.12 -31.93
N PRO A 117 -17.27 -18.25 -32.67
CA PRO A 117 -17.10 -19.31 -33.67
C PRO A 117 -17.12 -20.73 -33.11
N THR A 118 -16.54 -20.96 -31.92
CA THR A 118 -16.45 -22.31 -31.34
C THR A 118 -17.77 -22.81 -30.79
N PHE A 119 -18.48 -21.97 -30.01
CA PHE A 119 -19.66 -22.41 -29.24
C PHE A 119 -21.01 -22.02 -29.85
N LYS A 120 -21.02 -21.22 -30.93
CA LYS A 120 -22.21 -20.84 -31.71
C LYS A 120 -23.39 -20.40 -30.82
N GLU A 121 -24.46 -21.19 -30.74
CA GLU A 121 -25.65 -20.87 -29.92
C GLU A 121 -25.35 -20.83 -28.41
N ASN A 122 -24.40 -21.64 -27.95
CA ASN A 122 -23.98 -21.68 -26.56
C ASN A 122 -23.00 -20.54 -26.20
N ALA A 123 -22.47 -19.82 -27.20
CA ALA A 123 -21.56 -18.70 -26.99
C ALA A 123 -22.19 -17.58 -26.15
N LYS A 124 -23.46 -17.24 -26.41
CA LYS A 124 -24.19 -16.20 -25.67
C LYS A 124 -24.33 -16.57 -24.19
N LYS A 125 -24.73 -17.82 -23.91
CA LYS A 125 -24.89 -18.33 -22.54
C LYS A 125 -23.55 -18.33 -21.79
N LEU A 126 -22.48 -18.76 -22.45
CA LEU A 126 -21.13 -18.76 -21.88
C LEU A 126 -20.65 -17.34 -21.56
N ILE A 127 -20.85 -16.38 -22.48
CA ILE A 127 -20.47 -14.97 -22.26
C ILE A 127 -21.26 -14.36 -21.08
N THR A 128 -22.56 -14.63 -20.99
CA THR A 128 -23.38 -14.16 -19.86
C THR A 128 -22.85 -14.74 -18.55
N TYR A 129 -22.61 -16.06 -18.51
CA TYR A 129 -22.07 -16.72 -17.32
C TYR A 129 -20.71 -16.18 -16.88
N LEU A 130 -19.79 -15.98 -17.84
CA LEU A 130 -18.45 -15.43 -17.58
C LEU A 130 -18.52 -13.99 -17.02
N ASN A 131 -19.54 -13.21 -17.39
CA ASN A 131 -19.71 -11.85 -16.90
C ASN A 131 -20.39 -11.81 -15.52
N GLU A 132 -21.32 -12.72 -15.24
CA GLU A 132 -22.06 -12.78 -13.97
C GLU A 132 -21.24 -13.44 -12.85
N ASN A 133 -20.41 -14.43 -13.16
CA ASN A 133 -19.70 -15.25 -12.16
C ASN A 133 -18.19 -15.00 -12.13
N LYS A 134 -17.75 -13.78 -12.46
CA LYS A 134 -16.32 -13.42 -12.54
C LYS A 134 -15.54 -13.81 -11.29
N GLU A 135 -16.07 -13.51 -10.11
CA GLU A 135 -15.36 -13.75 -8.84
C GLU A 135 -15.18 -15.25 -8.54
N GLU A 136 -16.18 -16.08 -8.84
CA GLU A 136 -16.13 -17.52 -8.62
C GLU A 136 -15.16 -18.20 -9.58
N ILE A 137 -15.17 -17.78 -10.85
CA ILE A 137 -14.23 -18.26 -11.87
C ILE A 137 -12.79 -17.88 -11.51
N ILE A 138 -12.56 -16.67 -11.02
CA ILE A 138 -11.25 -16.22 -10.54
C ILE A 138 -10.75 -17.14 -9.41
N GLN A 139 -11.60 -17.46 -8.43
CA GLN A 139 -11.23 -18.33 -7.31
C GLN A 139 -10.87 -19.74 -7.76
N GLU A 140 -11.64 -20.32 -8.67
CA GLU A 140 -11.37 -21.67 -9.17
C GLU A 140 -10.10 -21.72 -10.03
N ILE A 141 -9.86 -20.70 -10.86
CA ILE A 141 -8.61 -20.55 -11.61
C ILE A 141 -7.40 -20.37 -10.67
N GLU A 142 -7.54 -19.61 -9.58
CA GLU A 142 -6.47 -19.47 -8.58
C GLU A 142 -6.13 -20.79 -7.89
N LYS A 143 -7.11 -21.71 -7.71
CA LYS A 143 -6.89 -23.02 -7.09
C LYS A 143 -6.35 -24.08 -8.05
N THR A 144 -6.89 -24.14 -9.28
CA THR A 144 -6.66 -25.24 -10.24
C THR A 144 -5.71 -24.85 -11.37
N GLY A 145 -5.40 -23.56 -11.52
CA GLY A 145 -4.56 -23.00 -12.57
C GLY A 145 -5.29 -22.75 -13.90
N ASP A 146 -6.35 -23.49 -14.20
CA ASP A 146 -7.18 -23.30 -15.41
C ASP A 146 -8.53 -24.02 -15.24
N LEU A 147 -9.62 -23.39 -15.70
CA LEU A 147 -10.97 -23.93 -15.56
C LEU A 147 -11.43 -24.56 -16.88
N LYS A 148 -11.88 -25.81 -16.81
CA LYS A 148 -12.47 -26.53 -17.95
C LYS A 148 -13.91 -26.08 -18.18
N ILE A 149 -14.30 -25.90 -19.44
CA ILE A 149 -15.66 -25.44 -19.81
C ILE A 149 -16.73 -26.44 -19.37
N SER A 150 -16.41 -27.74 -19.31
CA SER A 150 -17.29 -28.79 -18.77
C SER A 150 -17.58 -28.70 -17.27
N CYS A 151 -16.80 -27.93 -16.50
CA CYS A 151 -17.02 -27.71 -15.07
C CYS A 151 -17.96 -26.53 -14.80
N ILE A 152 -18.41 -25.81 -15.84
CA ILE A 152 -19.31 -24.67 -15.70
C ILE A 152 -20.74 -25.19 -15.49
N SER A 153 -21.22 -25.06 -14.25
CA SER A 153 -22.59 -25.39 -13.86
C SER A 153 -23.61 -24.59 -14.68
N GLY A 154 -24.39 -25.26 -15.53
CA GLY A 154 -25.46 -24.65 -16.35
C GLY A 154 -25.25 -24.67 -17.87
N LEU A 155 -24.14 -25.23 -18.36
CA LEU A 155 -23.88 -25.44 -19.79
C LEU A 155 -23.72 -26.93 -20.10
N ASP A 156 -24.60 -27.49 -20.94
CA ASP A 156 -24.48 -28.85 -21.50
C ASP A 156 -23.37 -28.93 -22.59
N ILE A 157 -22.21 -28.36 -22.32
CA ILE A 157 -21.06 -28.39 -23.22
C ILE A 157 -20.12 -29.51 -22.76
N LYS A 158 -20.16 -30.65 -23.45
CA LYS A 158 -19.15 -31.73 -23.30
C LYS A 158 -17.86 -31.34 -24.03
N SER A 159 -17.17 -30.30 -23.55
CA SER A 159 -15.85 -29.92 -24.05
C SER A 159 -14.83 -29.92 -22.91
N ASP A 160 -13.66 -30.50 -23.17
CA ASP A 160 -12.50 -30.50 -22.25
C ASP A 160 -11.62 -29.26 -22.43
N GLU A 161 -12.07 -28.32 -23.27
CA GLU A 161 -11.41 -27.05 -23.53
C GLU A 161 -11.30 -26.20 -22.25
N LYS A 162 -10.14 -25.57 -22.10
CA LYS A 162 -9.75 -24.79 -20.95
C LYS A 162 -9.84 -23.31 -21.23
N LEU A 163 -10.38 -22.54 -20.28
CA LEU A 163 -10.69 -21.13 -20.49
C LEU A 163 -9.42 -20.30 -20.79
N ILE A 164 -8.32 -20.49 -20.06
CA ILE A 164 -7.09 -19.70 -20.25
C ILE A 164 -6.26 -20.28 -21.39
N ARG A 165 -5.95 -21.58 -21.35
CA ARG A 165 -5.01 -22.20 -22.29
C ARG A 165 -5.52 -22.16 -23.74
N ASP A 166 -6.82 -22.31 -23.95
CA ASP A 166 -7.39 -22.26 -25.30
C ASP A 166 -7.78 -20.82 -25.70
N GLY A 167 -7.54 -19.85 -24.82
CA GLY A 167 -7.66 -18.41 -25.08
C GLY A 167 -9.09 -17.92 -25.18
N TYR A 168 -10.02 -18.55 -24.47
CA TYR A 168 -11.41 -18.11 -24.37
C TYR A 168 -11.58 -16.93 -23.42
N ILE A 169 -10.67 -16.77 -22.47
CA ILE A 169 -10.64 -15.61 -21.58
C ILE A 169 -9.28 -14.91 -21.62
N GLN A 170 -9.33 -13.60 -21.52
CA GLN A 170 -8.18 -12.75 -21.26
C GLN A 170 -8.15 -12.39 -19.78
N VAL A 171 -7.00 -12.62 -19.16
CA VAL A 171 -6.80 -12.47 -17.71
C VAL A 171 -6.02 -11.19 -17.46
N GLU A 172 -6.60 -10.26 -16.70
CA GLU A 172 -5.89 -9.08 -16.22
C GLU A 172 -5.37 -9.34 -14.81
N LYS A 173 -4.05 -9.44 -14.67
CA LYS A 173 -3.38 -9.65 -13.38
C LYS A 173 -3.10 -8.30 -12.72
N GLN A 174 -3.46 -8.17 -11.44
CA GLN A 174 -2.99 -7.07 -10.61
C GLN A 174 -2.04 -7.59 -9.54
N ILE A 175 -0.97 -6.83 -9.35
CA ILE A 175 -0.02 -6.98 -8.25
C ILE A 175 -0.76 -6.61 -6.96
N GLN A 176 -1.01 -7.59 -6.09
CA GLN A 176 -1.60 -7.38 -4.75
C GLN A 176 -0.60 -7.81 -3.68
N ILE A 177 -0.62 -7.20 -2.50
CA ILE A 177 0.19 -7.68 -1.37
C ILE A 177 -0.47 -8.95 -0.82
N LYS A 178 0.33 -9.99 -0.59
CA LYS A 178 -0.10 -11.26 -0.02
C LYS A 178 -0.98 -11.04 1.22
N GLY A 179 -2.24 -11.48 1.14
CA GLY A 179 -3.17 -11.50 2.27
C GLY A 179 -4.02 -10.25 2.54
N LYS A 180 -3.95 -9.16 1.74
CA LYS A 180 -4.82 -7.99 1.92
C LYS A 180 -5.40 -7.50 0.59
N LYS A 181 -6.70 -7.79 0.37
CA LYS A 181 -7.50 -7.15 -0.68
C LYS A 181 -7.53 -5.63 -0.41
N ASP A 182 -7.25 -4.83 -1.43
CA ASP A 182 -7.41 -3.36 -1.45
C ASP A 182 -6.32 -2.46 -0.81
N SER A 183 -5.04 -2.78 -1.01
CA SER A 183 -3.94 -1.84 -0.70
C SER A 183 -3.16 -1.36 -1.94
N LYS A 184 -2.77 -0.08 -1.92
CA LYS A 184 -1.89 0.57 -2.89
C LYS A 184 -0.50 0.71 -2.27
N ILE A 185 0.54 0.30 -2.98
CA ILE A 185 1.93 0.53 -2.57
C ILE A 185 2.45 1.79 -3.27
N LEU A 186 3.05 2.67 -2.49
CA LEU A 186 3.86 3.78 -3.00
C LEU A 186 5.33 3.42 -2.82
N SER A 187 6.12 3.64 -3.87
CA SER A 187 7.57 3.52 -3.80
C SER A 187 8.17 4.90 -3.56
N PHE A 188 9.10 4.97 -2.62
CA PHE A 188 9.94 6.11 -2.33
C PHE A 188 11.41 5.68 -2.44
N ASP A 189 12.35 6.60 -2.24
CA ASP A 189 13.77 6.33 -2.45
C ASP A 189 14.30 5.21 -1.55
N ASP A 190 13.97 5.27 -0.25
CA ASP A 190 14.49 4.34 0.77
C ASP A 190 13.47 3.32 1.31
N PHE A 191 12.19 3.47 0.93
CA PHE A 191 11.09 2.75 1.56
C PHE A 191 9.87 2.57 0.65
N TYR A 192 8.95 1.71 1.07
CA TYR A 192 7.64 1.54 0.46
C TYR A 192 6.55 1.83 1.49
N LEU A 193 5.45 2.44 1.05
CA LEU A 193 4.31 2.76 1.90
C LEU A 193 3.05 2.04 1.39
N GLU A 194 2.47 1.19 2.22
CA GLU A 194 1.19 0.54 1.94
C GLU A 194 0.05 1.43 2.45
N ILE A 195 -0.85 1.83 1.55
CA ILE A 195 -2.06 2.61 1.85
C ILE A 195 -3.28 1.77 1.50
N LYS A 196 -4.17 1.55 2.46
CA LYS A 196 -5.47 0.91 2.18
C LYS A 196 -6.39 1.87 1.43
N LYS A 197 -7.16 1.36 0.47
CA LYS A 197 -8.23 2.13 -0.18
C LYS A 197 -9.35 2.48 0.82
#